data_AF-A0A915ELX8-F1
#
_entry.id   AF-A0A915ELX8-F1
#
_cell.length_a   1.000
_cell.length_b   1.000
_cell.length_c   1.000
_cell.angle_alpha   90.00
_cell.angle_beta   90.00
_cell.angle_gamma   90.00
#
_symmetry.space_group_name_H-M   'P 1'
#
loop_
_entity.id
_entity.type
_entity.pdbx_description
1 polymer ?
#
loop_
_entity_poly.entity_id
_entity_poly.type
_entity_poly.pdbx_seq_one_letter_code
_entity_poly.pdbx_strand_id
1 'polypeptide(L)'
;MGSSTAFNFCLQRNLATYRLLTKPHTPLEKDNLSGGKTYNIAVMNIGAPAGGMNAAVRSCVRMGLYHRCHVYGVHNSFEGLAAGHLKKMEWGDVTNWVVKEALY
;
A
#
# COMPACT_ATOMS: atom_id res chain seq x y z
N MET A 1 -6.18 3.13 33.99
CA MET A 1 -5.86 4.23 33.04
C MET A 1 -5.44 3.73 31.63
N GLY A 2 -5.89 2.55 31.16
CA GLY A 2 -5.29 1.91 29.97
C GLY A 2 -6.13 1.83 28.68
N SER A 3 -7.44 2.09 28.69
CA SER A 3 -8.31 1.87 27.51
C SER A 3 -8.49 3.11 26.62
N SER A 4 -8.56 4.31 27.20
CA SER A 4 -8.90 5.54 26.47
C SER A 4 -7.75 6.07 25.59
N THR A 5 -6.50 5.85 26.01
CA THR A 5 -5.29 6.26 25.26
C THR A 5 -5.03 5.37 24.04
N ALA A 6 -5.19 4.05 24.16
CA ALA A 6 -5.01 3.13 23.04
C ALA A 6 -6.07 3.36 21.94
N PHE A 7 -7.33 3.59 22.34
CA PHE A 7 -8.38 3.95 21.39
C PHE A 7 -8.08 5.25 20.66
N ASN A 8 -7.68 6.31 21.38
CA ASN A 8 -7.32 7.60 20.78
C ASN A 8 -6.17 7.45 19.78
N PHE A 9 -5.14 6.67 20.13
CA PHE A 9 -4.01 6.41 19.24
C PHE A 9 -4.43 5.67 17.97
N CYS A 10 -5.23 4.60 18.10
CA CYS A 10 -5.75 3.87 16.94
C CYS A 10 -6.61 4.76 16.04
N LEU A 11 -7.49 5.57 16.64
CA LEU A 11 -8.35 6.50 15.91
C LEU A 11 -7.52 7.53 15.13
N GLN A 12 -6.54 8.15 15.78
CA GLN A 12 -5.64 9.13 15.15
C GLN A 12 -4.85 8.50 13.99
N ARG A 13 -4.29 7.30 14.19
CA ARG A 13 -3.50 6.58 13.19
C ARG A 13 -4.35 6.14 11.99
N ASN A 14 -5.56 5.64 12.24
CA ASN A 14 -6.49 5.31 11.17
C ASN A 14 -6.91 6.57 10.40
N LEU A 15 -7.25 7.66 11.09
CA LEU A 15 -7.65 8.92 10.46
C LEU A 15 -6.53 9.52 9.60
N ALA A 16 -5.28 9.47 10.06
CA ALA A 16 -4.13 9.92 9.29
C ALA A 16 -3.95 9.10 8.00
N THR A 17 -4.09 7.77 8.10
CA THR A 17 -4.03 6.86 6.95
C THR A 17 -5.16 7.17 5.96
N TYR A 18 -6.40 7.32 6.43
CA TYR A 18 -7.53 7.70 5.57
C TYR A 18 -7.27 9.00 4.82
N ARG A 19 -6.80 10.05 5.52
CA ARG A 19 -6.47 11.35 4.91
C ARG A 19 -5.36 11.26 3.86
N LEU A 20 -4.41 10.34 4.02
CA LEU A 20 -3.37 10.11 3.02
C LEU A 20 -3.94 9.37 1.79
N LEU A 21 -4.74 8.34 2.02
CA LEU A 21 -5.31 7.49 0.97
C LEU A 21 -6.33 8.20 0.09
N THR A 22 -6.91 9.32 0.53
CA THR A 22 -7.83 10.14 -0.28
C THR A 22 -7.11 11.15 -1.16
N LYS A 23 -5.81 11.42 -0.94
CA LYS A 23 -5.08 12.41 -1.74
C LYS A 23 -4.92 11.96 -3.19
N PRO A 24 -5.21 12.82 -4.18
CA PRO A 24 -5.11 12.46 -5.59
C PRO A 24 -3.64 12.40 -6.07
N HIS A 25 -2.76 13.21 -5.46
CA HIS A 25 -1.33 13.23 -5.75
C HIS A 25 -0.51 12.86 -4.50
N THR A 26 0.72 12.40 -4.71
CA THR A 26 1.69 12.15 -3.64
C THR A 26 1.95 13.44 -2.85
N PRO A 27 1.76 13.46 -1.52
CA PRO A 27 2.06 14.63 -0.70
C PRO A 27 3.53 15.08 -0.89
N LEU A 28 3.73 16.40 -0.97
CA LEU A 28 5.07 17.00 -1.07
C LEU A 28 5.84 16.98 0.26
N GLU A 29 5.11 17.00 1.38
CA GLU A 29 5.65 16.87 2.73
C GLU A 29 5.82 15.39 3.06
N LYS A 30 7.08 14.98 3.23
CA LYS A 30 7.52 13.59 3.23
C LYS A 30 7.96 13.21 4.63
N ASP A 31 7.25 12.29 5.26
CA ASP A 31 7.68 11.72 6.52
C ASP A 31 8.94 10.86 6.33
N ASN A 32 10.02 11.21 7.04
CA ASN A 32 11.24 10.41 7.13
C ASN A 32 11.08 9.26 8.17
N LEU A 33 9.91 8.61 8.22
CA LEU A 33 9.63 7.56 9.22
C LEU A 33 10.65 6.41 9.17
N SER A 34 11.26 6.16 8.01
CA SER A 34 12.29 5.13 7.83
C SER A 34 13.69 5.55 8.29
N GLY A 35 13.86 6.74 8.87
CA GLY A 35 15.17 7.27 9.24
C GLY A 35 16.09 7.48 8.03
N GLY A 36 15.51 7.74 6.85
CA GLY A 36 16.25 7.91 5.59
C GLY A 36 16.55 6.60 4.85
N LYS A 37 16.10 5.44 5.36
CA LYS A 37 16.23 4.16 4.63
C LYS A 37 15.16 4.02 3.55
N THR A 38 15.56 3.59 2.37
CA THR A 38 14.67 3.25 1.26
C THR A 38 14.55 1.73 1.18
N TYR A 39 13.33 1.21 1.15
CA TYR A 39 13.07 -0.23 1.01
C TYR A 39 12.46 -0.55 -0.34
N ASN A 40 12.72 -1.77 -0.83
CA ASN A 40 12.03 -2.36 -1.96
C ASN A 40 10.94 -3.28 -1.43
N ILE A 41 9.69 -3.04 -1.81
CA ILE A 41 8.51 -3.78 -1.33
C ILE A 41 7.86 -4.44 -2.54
N ALA A 42 7.67 -5.76 -2.50
CA ALA A 42 6.88 -6.49 -3.48
C ALA A 42 5.52 -6.87 -2.87
N VAL A 43 4.43 -6.69 -3.62
CA VAL A 43 3.07 -7.03 -3.21
C VAL A 43 2.48 -8.00 -4.22
N MET A 44 1.93 -9.10 -3.74
CA MET A 44 1.26 -10.13 -4.53
C MET A 44 0.12 -10.71 -3.71
N ASN A 45 -0.92 -11.20 -4.38
CA ASN A 45 -2.00 -11.90 -3.72
C ASN A 45 -1.80 -13.40 -3.93
N ILE A 46 -2.25 -14.23 -2.99
CA ILE A 46 -2.10 -15.68 -3.07
C ILE A 46 -3.42 -16.30 -2.62
N GLY A 47 -4.03 -17.09 -3.50
CA GLY A 47 -5.28 -17.79 -3.22
C GLY A 47 -6.50 -17.21 -3.93
N ALA A 48 -7.69 -17.59 -3.43
CA ALA A 48 -8.97 -17.21 -4.02
C ALA A 48 -9.27 -15.71 -3.83
N PRO A 49 -10.01 -15.08 -4.75
CA PRO A 49 -10.37 -13.67 -4.63
C PRO A 49 -11.28 -13.43 -3.42
N ALA A 50 -10.94 -12.42 -2.62
CA ALA A 50 -11.71 -11.97 -1.48
C ALA A 50 -11.96 -10.46 -1.55
N GLY A 51 -13.15 -10.05 -1.09
CA GLY A 51 -13.49 -8.65 -0.94
C GLY A 51 -12.48 -7.94 -0.04
N GLY A 52 -11.90 -6.84 -0.54
CA GLY A 52 -10.95 -6.01 0.22
C GLY A 52 -9.48 -6.20 -0.13
N MET A 53 -9.11 -7.23 -0.90
CA MET A 53 -7.71 -7.42 -1.35
C MET A 53 -7.20 -6.20 -2.13
N ASN A 54 -7.99 -5.68 -3.06
CA ASN A 54 -7.63 -4.47 -3.82
C ASN A 54 -7.45 -3.24 -2.92
N ALA A 55 -8.26 -3.12 -1.86
CA ALA A 55 -8.16 -2.02 -0.90
C ALA A 55 -6.87 -2.15 -0.06
N ALA A 56 -6.51 -3.36 0.35
CA ALA A 56 -5.28 -3.64 1.09
C ALA A 56 -4.04 -3.33 0.22
N VAL A 57 -4.03 -3.80 -1.02
CA VAL A 57 -2.93 -3.54 -1.97
C VAL A 57 -2.81 -2.05 -2.27
N ARG A 58 -3.92 -1.35 -2.55
CA ARG A 58 -3.93 0.11 -2.75
C ARG A 58 -3.37 0.85 -1.54
N SER A 59 -3.73 0.43 -0.34
CA SER A 59 -3.24 1.03 0.90
C SER A 59 -1.74 0.81 1.07
N CYS A 60 -1.26 -0.42 0.85
CA CYS A 60 0.15 -0.77 0.93
C CYS A 60 1.00 0.05 -0.06
N VAL A 61 0.59 0.11 -1.33
CA VAL A 61 1.32 0.85 -2.38
C VAL A 61 1.38 2.34 -2.05
N ARG A 62 0.25 2.97 -1.69
CA ARG A 62 0.24 4.41 -1.36
C ARG A 62 1.09 4.74 -0.13
N MET A 63 1.05 3.89 0.90
CA MET A 63 1.91 4.05 2.07
C MET A 63 3.39 3.89 1.72
N GLY A 64 3.75 2.87 0.94
CA GLY A 64 5.13 2.63 0.51
C GLY A 64 5.68 3.81 -0.29
N LEU A 65 4.91 4.32 -1.26
CA LEU A 65 5.29 5.48 -2.06
C LEU A 65 5.41 6.76 -1.21
N TYR A 66 4.51 6.96 -0.24
CA TYR A 66 4.58 8.08 0.71
C TYR A 66 5.89 8.07 1.51
N HIS A 67 6.40 6.89 1.87
CA HIS A 67 7.66 6.72 2.60
C HIS A 67 8.92 6.58 1.71
N ARG A 68 8.84 6.92 0.42
CA ARG A 68 9.95 6.78 -0.55
C ARG A 68 10.45 5.34 -0.74
N CYS A 69 9.61 4.35 -0.46
CA CYS A 69 9.92 2.97 -0.82
C CYS A 69 9.63 2.74 -2.30
N HIS A 70 10.41 1.87 -2.95
CA HIS A 70 10.08 1.35 -4.27
C HIS A 70 9.11 0.20 -4.10
N VAL A 71 7.90 0.33 -4.65
CA VAL A 71 6.87 -0.70 -4.55
C VAL A 71 6.71 -1.39 -5.90
N TYR A 72 6.58 -2.72 -5.88
CA TYR A 72 6.44 -3.57 -7.04
C TYR A 72 5.21 -4.47 -6.88
N GLY A 73 4.39 -4.60 -7.92
CA GLY A 73 3.32 -5.60 -8.01
C GLY A 73 3.85 -6.84 -8.72
N VAL A 74 3.64 -8.01 -8.12
CA VAL A 74 4.02 -9.30 -8.74
C VAL A 74 2.78 -9.90 -9.40
N HIS A 75 2.87 -10.16 -10.71
CA HIS A 75 1.81 -10.86 -11.43
C HIS A 75 1.88 -12.37 -11.17
N ASN A 76 0.75 -13.08 -11.24
CA ASN A 76 0.67 -14.55 -11.15
C ASN A 76 1.38 -15.14 -9.92
N SER A 77 1.36 -14.39 -8.80
CA SER A 77 1.90 -14.83 -7.51
C SER A 77 3.32 -15.42 -7.62
N PHE A 78 3.51 -16.68 -7.21
CA PHE A 78 4.81 -17.35 -7.22
C PHE A 78 5.37 -17.62 -8.62
N GLU A 79 4.52 -17.94 -9.59
CA GLU A 79 4.97 -18.25 -10.94
C GLU A 79 5.55 -17.01 -11.62
N GLY A 80 4.84 -15.88 -11.51
CA GLY A 80 5.38 -14.62 -12.03
C GLY A 80 6.52 -14.07 -11.18
N LEU A 81 6.59 -14.36 -9.87
CA LEU A 81 7.77 -14.04 -9.08
C LEU A 81 9.01 -14.78 -9.60
N ALA A 82 8.88 -16.09 -9.84
CA ALA A 82 9.97 -16.92 -10.36
C ALA A 82 10.40 -16.50 -11.77
N ALA A 83 9.45 -16.05 -12.61
CA ALA A 83 9.72 -15.52 -13.94
C ALA A 83 10.22 -14.05 -13.94
N GLY A 84 10.24 -13.37 -12.78
CA GLY A 84 10.66 -11.97 -12.68
C GLY A 84 9.63 -10.95 -13.20
N HIS A 85 8.35 -11.32 -13.24
CA HIS A 85 7.23 -10.46 -13.67
C HIS A 85 6.87 -9.44 -12.59
N LEU A 86 7.78 -8.49 -12.35
CA LEU A 86 7.63 -7.39 -11.41
C LEU A 86 7.25 -6.11 -12.15
N LYS A 87 6.09 -5.55 -11.81
CA LYS A 87 5.69 -4.21 -12.28
C LYS A 87 5.99 -3.18 -11.21
N LYS A 88 6.81 -2.17 -11.51
CA LYS A 88 6.99 -1.02 -10.61
C LYS A 88 5.67 -0.25 -10.49
N MET A 89 5.26 0.01 -9.26
CA MET A 89 4.00 0.67 -8.94
C MET A 89 4.20 2.16 -8.76
N GLU A 90 3.34 2.94 -9.40
CA GLU A 90 3.26 4.39 -9.26
C GLU A 90 1.92 4.78 -8.61
N TRP A 91 1.83 6.02 -8.12
CA TRP A 91 0.65 6.49 -7.38
C TRP A 91 -0.65 6.38 -8.18
N GLY A 92 -0.56 6.55 -9.51
CA GLY A 92 -1.67 6.43 -10.44
C GLY A 92 -2.16 4.99 -10.65
N ASP A 93 -1.27 4.00 -10.57
CA ASP A 93 -1.59 2.60 -10.90
C ASP A 93 -2.71 2.02 -10.03
N VAL A 94 -2.73 2.41 -8.75
CA VAL A 94 -3.70 1.91 -7.76
C VAL A 94 -4.94 2.79 -7.59
N THR A 95 -5.06 3.87 -8.35
CA THR A 95 -6.18 4.82 -8.20
C THR A 95 -7.51 4.19 -8.67
N ASN A 96 -7.47 3.34 -9.69
CA ASN A 96 -8.65 2.65 -10.23
C ASN A 96 -8.75 1.17 -9.81
N TRP A 97 -7.89 0.69 -8.91
CA TRP A 97 -7.87 -0.73 -8.51
C TRP A 97 -9.05 -1.17 -7.64
N VAL A 98 -9.79 -0.23 -7.03
CA VAL A 98 -11.00 -0.57 -6.27
C VAL A 98 -12.08 -1.19 -7.19
N VAL A 99 -11.99 -0.99 -8.51
CA VAL A 99 -12.99 -1.42 -9.50
C VAL A 99 -12.45 -2.49 -10.48
N LYS A 100 -11.15 -2.81 -10.44
CA LYS A 100 -10.56 -3.84 -11.32
C LYS A 100 -10.53 -5.20 -10.64
N GLU A 101 -10.78 -6.26 -11.41
CA GLU A 101 -10.61 -7.65 -10.99
C GLU A 101 -9.20 -7.84 -10.41
N ALA A 102 -9.10 -8.59 -9.30
CA ALA A 102 -7.85 -8.86 -8.61
C ALA A 102 -6.96 -9.76 -9.49
N LEU A 103 -6.18 -9.16 -10.39
CA LEU A 103 -5.27 -9.87 -11.31
C LEU A 103 -3.81 -9.87 -10.83
N TYR A 104 -3.63 -9.94 -9.51
CA TYR A 104 -2.36 -10.11 -8.82
C TYR A 104 -2.59 -10.94 -7.59
#